data_AF-W8F4T8-F1
#
_entry.id   AF-W8F4T8-F1
#
_cell.length_a   1.000
_cell.length_b   1.000
_cell.length_c   1.000
_cell.angle_alpha   90.00
_cell.angle_beta   90.00
_cell.angle_gamma   90.00
#
_symmetry.space_group_name_H-M   'P 1'
#
loop_
_entity.id
_entity.type
_entity.pdbx_description
1 polymer ?
#
loop_
_entity_poly.entity_id
_entity_poly.type
_entity_poly.pdbx_seq_one_letter_code
_entity_poly.pdbx_strand_id
1 'polypeptide(L)' 'MRTYLAKRRQEIALRLQLEFARQAAGKAPGYLTIDGESVPYDLGLAALNSGSAFLIGGLLVGLVTPSDDF' A
#
# COMPACT_ATOMS: atom_id res chain seq x y z
N MET A 1 -15.84 -32.45 11.45
CA MET A 1 -16.47 -31.81 10.27
C MET A 1 -17.01 -30.39 10.54
N ARG A 2 -17.77 -30.14 11.62
CA ARG A 2 -18.39 -28.83 11.91
C ARG A 2 -17.40 -27.66 12.13
N THR A 3 -16.22 -27.94 12.68
CA THR A 3 -15.18 -26.94 12.99
C THR A 3 -14.55 -26.31 11.74
N TYR A 4 -14.44 -27.06 10.64
CA TYR A 4 -13.85 -26.57 9.38
C TYR A 4 -14.73 -25.53 8.70
N LEU A 5 -16.05 -25.72 8.72
CA LEU A 5 -17.03 -24.80 8.15
C LEU A 5 -17.13 -23.48 8.93
N ALA A 6 -16.84 -23.50 10.23
CA ALA A 6 -16.76 -22.29 11.05
C ALA A 6 -15.50 -21.48 10.72
N LYS A 7 -14.35 -22.16 10.58
CA LYS A 7 -13.07 -21.54 10.24
C LYS A 7 -13.09 -20.87 8.87
N ARG A 8 -13.67 -21.52 7.86
CA ARG A 8 -13.84 -20.95 6.51
C ARG A 8 -14.70 -19.68 6.52
N ARG A 9 -15.78 -19.66 7.32
CA ARG A 9 -16.66 -18.48 7.42
C ARG A 9 -15.96 -17.31 8.10
N GLN A 10 -15.15 -17.58 9.12
CA GLN A 10 -14.31 -16.56 9.76
C GLN A 10 -13.27 -15.99 8.78
N GLU A 11 -12.60 -16.83 7.99
CA GLU A 11 -11.64 -16.35 6.98
C GLU A 11 -12.30 -15.45 5.92
N ILE A 12 -13.49 -15.82 5.44
CA ILE A 12 -14.23 -15.02 4.46
C ILE A 12 -14.66 -13.68 5.08
N ALA A 13 -15.19 -13.71 6.32
CA ALA A 13 -15.58 -12.49 7.02
C ALA A 13 -14.39 -11.55 7.25
N LEU A 14 -13.24 -12.10 7.64
CA LEU A 14 -12.01 -11.33 7.84
C LEU A 14 -11.52 -10.68 6.54
N ARG A 15 -11.55 -11.43 5.42
CA ARG A 15 -11.20 -10.87 4.10
C ARG A 15 -12.13 -9.74 3.68
N LEU A 16 -13.44 -9.91 3.87
CA LEU A 16 -14.41 -8.86 3.56
C LEU A 16 -14.18 -7.61 4.42
N GLN A 17 -13.89 -7.77 5.72
CA GLN A 17 -13.55 -6.65 6.59
C GLN A 17 -12.28 -5.92 6.16
N LEU A 18 -11.24 -6.65 5.73
CA LEU A 18 -10.01 -6.07 5.18
C LEU A 18 -10.26 -5.31 3.87
N GLU A 19 -11.14 -5.83 3.00
CA GLU A 19 -11.55 -5.19 1.75
C GLU A 19 -12.28 -3.87 2.01
N PHE A 20 -13.27 -3.88 2.93
CA PHE A 20 -14.01 -2.69 3.33
C PHE A 20 -13.12 -1.68 4.06
N ALA A 21 -12.19 -2.14 4.92
CA ALA A 21 -11.21 -1.27 5.56
C ALA A 21 -10.27 -0.61 4.54
N ARG A 22 -9.84 -1.35 3.51
CA ARG A 22 -9.07 -0.81 2.38
C ARG A 22 -9.84 0.22 1.56
N GLN A 23 -11.13 0.03 1.35
CA GLN A 23 -11.98 0.99 0.63
C GLN A 23 -12.33 2.22 1.49
N ALA A 24 -12.55 2.03 2.79
CA ALA A 24 -12.88 3.09 3.74
C ALA A 24 -11.66 3.94 4.13
N ALA A 25 -10.45 3.37 4.09
CA ALA A 25 -9.21 4.12 4.03
C ALA A 25 -9.14 4.79 2.66
N GLY A 26 -9.85 5.92 2.51
CA GLY A 26 -9.89 6.69 1.27
C GLY A 26 -8.49 6.85 0.70
N LYS A 27 -8.37 6.75 -0.64
CA LYS A 27 -7.10 6.93 -1.34
C LYS A 27 -6.41 8.17 -0.79
N ALA A 28 -5.29 7.98 -0.10
CA ALA A 28 -4.47 9.11 0.30
C ALA A 28 -4.17 9.90 -1.00
N PRO A 29 -4.32 11.24 -1.00
CA PRO A 29 -4.23 12.04 -2.22
C PRO A 29 -2.89 11.87 -2.93
N GLY A 30 -1.86 11.46 -2.19
CA GLY A 30 -0.54 11.11 -2.68
C GLY A 30 0.40 10.91 -1.50
N TYR A 31 1.69 10.86 -1.79
CA TYR A 31 2.78 10.90 -0.83
C TYR A 31 3.54 12.21 -0.99
N LEU A 32 4.02 12.78 0.10
CA LEU A 32 4.92 13.94 0.06
C LEU A 32 6.37 13.45 0.14
N THR A 33 7.23 13.90 -0.75
CA THR A 33 8.67 13.56 -0.72
C THR A 33 9.41 14.47 0.25
N ILE A 34 10.67 14.13 0.56
CA ILE A 34 11.55 14.98 1.38
C ILE A 34 11.81 16.35 0.75
N ASP A 35 11.73 16.43 -0.58
CA ASP A 35 11.92 17.65 -1.35
C ASP A 35 10.63 18.51 -1.38
N GLY A 36 9.55 18.03 -0.75
CA GLY A 36 8.25 18.70 -0.72
C GLY A 36 7.41 18.48 -1.97
N GLU A 37 7.81 17.55 -2.85
CA GLU A 37 7.05 17.20 -4.05
C GLU A 37 5.95 16.19 -3.73
N SER A 38 4.80 16.32 -4.39
CA SER A 38 3.69 15.38 -4.23
C SER A 38 3.77 14.29 -5.30
N VAL A 39 3.89 13.05 -4.85
CA VAL A 39 3.91 11.85 -5.70
C VAL A 39 2.52 11.19 -5.65
N PRO A 40 1.92 10.86 -6.80
CA PRO A 40 0.64 10.13 -6.84
C PRO A 40 0.70 8.84 -6.02
N TYR A 41 -0.40 8.51 -5.34
CA TYR A 41 -0.46 7.34 -4.47
C TYR A 41 -0.06 6.04 -5.18
N ASP A 42 -0.52 5.82 -6.41
CA ASP A 42 -0.24 4.58 -7.14
C ASP A 42 1.27 4.43 -7.44
N LEU A 43 1.97 5.54 -7.75
CA LEU A 43 3.41 5.57 -7.98
C LEU A 43 4.21 5.38 -6.69
N GLY A 44 3.84 6.09 -5.62
CA GLY A 44 4.52 5.95 -4.34
C GLY A 44 4.32 4.56 -3.74
N LEU A 45 3.13 3.97 -3.91
CA LEU A 45 2.85 2.59 -3.49
C LEU A 45 3.66 1.58 -4.30
N ALA A 46 3.82 1.78 -5.61
CA ALA A 46 4.69 0.95 -6.45
C ALA A 46 6.16 1.06 -6.02
N ALA A 47 6.63 2.27 -5.70
CA ALA A 47 7.99 2.49 -5.20
C ALA A 47 8.23 1.83 -3.83
N LEU A 48 7.25 1.89 -2.93
CA LEU A 48 7.29 1.21 -1.64
C LEU A 48 7.29 -0.31 -1.79
N ASN A 49 6.41 -0.85 -2.64
CA ASN A 49 6.30 -2.29 -2.87
C ASN A 49 7.54 -2.87 -3.56
N SER A 50 8.21 -2.09 -4.42
CA SER A 50 9.47 -2.50 -5.07
C SER A 50 10.70 -2.36 -4.15
N GLY A 51 10.55 -1.72 -3.00
CA GLY A 51 11.67 -1.41 -2.10
C GLY A 51 12.59 -0.29 -2.60
N SER A 52 12.19 0.43 -3.65
CA SER A 52 12.92 1.61 -4.18
C SER A 52 12.66 2.86 -3.35
N ALA A 53 11.59 2.88 -2.56
CA ALA A 53 11.27 3.92 -1.59
C ALA A 53 10.84 3.37 -0.23
N PHE A 54 10.88 4.23 0.78
CA PHE A 54 10.54 4.00 2.17
C PHE A 54 9.73 5.20 2.70
N LEU A 55 8.93 4.98 3.74
CA LEU A 55 8.26 6.07 4.45
C LEU A 55 9.03 6.43 5.72
N ILE A 56 9.49 7.68 5.82
CA ILE A 56 10.16 8.22 7.02
C ILE A 56 9.34 9.40 7.52
N GLY A 57 8.76 9.28 8.73
CA GLY A 57 7.94 10.35 9.31
C GLY A 57 6.69 10.72 8.48
N GLY A 58 6.22 9.80 7.62
CA GLY A 58 5.13 10.04 6.68
C GLY A 58 5.55 10.63 5.32
N LEU A 59 6.85 10.86 5.11
CA LEU A 59 7.42 11.32 3.85
C LEU A 59 7.98 10.15 3.04
N LEU A 60 7.78 10.18 1.73
CA LEU A 60 8.34 9.21 0.78
C LEU A 60 9.80 9.54 0.51
N VAL A 61 10.68 8.60 0.81
CA VAL A 61 12.14 8.73 0.72
C VAL A 61 12.69 7.51 -0.02
N GLY A 62 13.36 7.68 -1.15
CA GLY A 62 13.80 6.53 -1.94
C GLY A 62 14.87 6.86 -2.97
N LEU A 63 15.87 5.99 -3.09
CA LEU A 63 16.90 6.05 -4.11
C LEU A 63 16.28 5.61 -5.43
N VAL A 64 15.94 6.57 -6.29
CA VAL A 64 15.74 6.31 -7.71
C VAL A 64 16.96 5.53 -8.20
N THR A 65 16.82 4.23 -8.47
CA THR A 65 17.84 3.50 -9.22
C THR A 65 17.45 3.62 -10.70
N PRO A 66 18.24 4.33 -11.51
CA PRO A 66 17.94 4.61 -12.90
C PRO A 66 18.36 3.41 -13.75
N SER A 67 17.49 2.94 -14.63
CA SER A 67 17.92 2.26 -15.87
C SER A 67 16.69 1.84 -16.69
N ASP A 68 16.12 2.78 -17.44
CA ASP A 68 15.47 2.51 -18.72
C ASP A 68 15.45 3.81 -19.55
N ASP A 69 16.63 4.38 -19.78
CA ASP A 69 16.88 5.18 -20.98
C ASP A 69 17.41 4.19 -22.04
N PHE A 70 16.52 3.76 -22.95
CA PHE A 70 16.86 3.05 -24.18
C PHE A 70 17.11 4.03 -25.32
#